data_AF-R6F3H5-F1
#
_entry.id   AF-R6F3H5-F1
#
_cell.length_a   1.000
_cell.length_b   1.000
_cell.length_c   1.000
_cell.angle_alpha   90.00
_cell.angle_beta   90.00
_cell.angle_gamma   90.00
#
_symmetry.space_group_name_H-M   'P 1'
#
loop_
_entity.id
_entity.type
_entity.pdbx_description
1 polymer ?
#
loop_
_entity_poly.entity_id
_entity_poly.type
_entity_poly.pdbx_seq_one_letter_code
_entity_poly.pdbx_strand_id
1 'polypeptide(L)'
;MKTSSTIHSFLLSEQEGQTLLTAQEYPWSVLQVIPTTPADFDRIVTVLKKRGMVAHHDTDRTFCIIHLTSGDQDGQHPERHFTITQNNHMQIIEELKNVMAQAAVWYESNVIQRLKTY
;
A
#
# COMPACT_ATOMS: atom_id res chain seq x y z
N MET A 1 4.41 14.41 -7.10
CA MET A 1 3.47 14.10 -5.99
C MET A 1 2.06 14.56 -6.33
N LYS A 2 1.11 13.64 -6.46
CA LYS A 2 -0.31 13.99 -6.37
C LYS A 2 -0.56 14.31 -4.89
N THR A 3 -0.89 15.55 -4.57
CA THR A 3 -1.29 15.94 -3.21
C THR A 3 -2.57 15.18 -2.88
N SER A 4 -2.48 14.21 -1.97
CA SER A 4 -3.68 13.61 -1.41
C SER A 4 -4.39 14.65 -0.53
N SER A 5 -5.71 14.77 -0.67
CA SER A 5 -6.54 15.59 0.21
C SER A 5 -6.70 14.98 1.61
N THR A 6 -6.31 13.72 1.79
CA THR A 6 -6.52 12.95 3.02
C THR A 6 -5.20 12.33 3.43
N ILE A 7 -4.73 12.61 4.66
CA ILE A 7 -3.54 11.98 5.23
C ILE A 7 -3.97 10.62 5.78
N HIS A 8 -3.24 9.56 5.42
CA HIS A 8 -3.47 8.23 5.97
C HIS A 8 -2.44 7.86 7.04
N SER A 9 -2.93 7.21 8.09
CA SER A 9 -2.13 6.57 9.11
C SER A 9 -2.04 5.08 8.83
N PHE A 10 -0.86 4.50 9.04
CA PHE A 10 -0.62 3.09 8.78
C PHE A 10 -0.19 2.37 10.05
N LEU A 11 -0.85 1.24 10.34
CA LEU A 11 -0.38 0.27 11.31
C LEU A 11 0.61 -0.68 10.61
N LEU A 12 1.78 -0.86 11.20
CA LEU A 12 2.80 -1.80 10.74
C LEU A 12 2.64 -3.13 11.46
N SER A 13 2.59 -4.23 10.72
CA SER A 13 2.65 -5.59 11.28
C SER A 13 3.52 -6.51 10.42
N GLU A 14 3.90 -7.65 10.99
CA GLU A 14 4.57 -8.72 10.26
C GLU A 14 3.72 -9.99 10.31
N GLN A 15 3.50 -10.58 9.14
CA GLN A 15 2.77 -11.84 9.01
C GLN A 15 3.50 -12.73 8.02
N GLU A 16 3.80 -13.98 8.42
CA GLU A 16 4.50 -14.94 7.57
C GLU A 16 5.83 -14.41 6.98
N GLY A 17 6.54 -13.58 7.75
CA GLY A 17 7.79 -12.94 7.31
C GLY A 17 7.61 -11.82 6.28
N GLN A 18 6.38 -11.34 6.09
CA GLN A 18 6.04 -10.22 5.21
C GLN A 18 5.63 -9.01 6.04
N THR A 19 6.12 -7.84 5.65
CA THR A 19 5.70 -6.57 6.26
C THR A 19 4.38 -6.11 5.65
N LEU A 20 3.40 -5.84 6.51
CA LEU A 20 2.08 -5.33 6.15
C LEU A 20 1.89 -3.91 6.67
N LEU A 21 1.20 -3.09 5.87
CA LEU A 21 0.76 -1.74 6.18
C LEU A 21 -0.76 -1.71 6.08
N THR A 22 -1.44 -1.50 7.21
CA THR A 22 -2.89 -1.42 7.27
C THR A 22 -3.30 0.04 7.44
N ALA A 23 -4.03 0.58 6.46
CA ALA A 23 -4.59 1.92 6.54
C ALA A 23 -5.67 1.98 7.62
N GLN A 24 -5.58 2.96 8.52
CA GLN A 24 -6.55 3.14 9.61
C GLN A 24 -7.80 3.92 9.18
N GLU A 25 -7.72 4.60 8.05
CA GLU A 25 -8.81 5.34 7.42
C GLU A 25 -9.29 4.65 6.14
N TYR A 26 -10.46 5.06 5.66
CA TYR A 26 -11.04 4.60 4.39
C TYR A 26 -10.00 4.69 3.26
N PRO A 27 -9.90 3.67 2.39
CA PRO A 27 -10.69 2.42 2.33
C PRO A 27 -10.21 1.24 3.20
N TRP A 28 -9.41 1.47 4.26
CA TRP A 28 -8.91 0.40 5.15
C TRP A 28 -8.15 -0.70 4.37
N SER A 29 -7.27 -0.28 3.47
CA SER A 29 -6.44 -1.19 2.68
C SER A 29 -5.36 -1.85 3.52
N VAL A 30 -5.25 -3.16 3.36
CA VAL A 30 -4.09 -3.95 3.76
C VAL A 30 -3.13 -4.05 2.58
N LEU A 31 -1.93 -3.58 2.80
CA LEU A 31 -0.90 -3.45 1.79
C LEU A 31 0.33 -4.26 2.19
N GLN A 32 0.86 -5.06 1.28
CA GLN A 32 2.10 -5.81 1.53
C GLN A 32 3.29 -5.07 0.91
N VAL A 33 4.35 -4.93 1.69
CA VAL A 33 5.64 -4.44 1.21
C VAL A 33 6.41 -5.61 0.60
N ILE A 34 6.89 -5.42 -0.62
CA ILE A 34 7.73 -6.37 -1.35
C ILE A 34 9.12 -5.74 -1.52
N PRO A 35 10.13 -6.24 -0.78
CA PRO A 35 11.52 -5.83 -0.98
C PRO A 35 12.01 -6.14 -2.39
N THR A 36 12.87 -5.29 -2.92
CA THR A 36 13.50 -5.46 -4.24
C THR A 36 14.88 -4.80 -4.26
N THR A 37 15.60 -4.98 -5.36
CA THR A 37 16.83 -4.25 -5.68
C THR A 37 16.57 -3.32 -6.87
N PRO A 38 17.40 -2.28 -7.10
CA PRO A 38 17.31 -1.46 -8.30
C PRO A 38 17.41 -2.26 -9.61
N ALA A 39 18.19 -3.35 -9.61
CA ALA A 39 18.38 -4.21 -10.78
C ALA A 39 17.13 -5.07 -11.09
N ASP A 40 16.39 -5.48 -10.06
CA ASP A 40 15.21 -6.35 -10.21
C ASP A 40 13.88 -5.59 -10.24
N PHE A 41 13.89 -4.31 -9.90
CA PHE A 41 12.69 -3.53 -9.65
C PHE A 41 11.65 -3.61 -10.77
N ASP A 42 12.04 -3.29 -12.00
CA ASP A 42 11.10 -3.27 -13.13
C ASP A 42 10.55 -4.65 -13.46
N ARG A 43 11.37 -5.68 -13.32
CA ARG A 43 10.98 -7.08 -13.50
C ARG A 43 9.94 -7.47 -12.44
N ILE A 44 10.18 -7.15 -11.18
CA ILE A 44 9.27 -7.44 -10.07
C ILE A 44 7.97 -6.67 -10.23
N VAL A 45 8.01 -5.37 -10.52
CA VAL A 45 6.80 -4.56 -10.77
C VAL A 45 5.98 -5.15 -11.92
N THR A 46 6.62 -5.59 -13.00
CA THR A 46 5.93 -6.22 -14.13
C THR A 46 5.23 -7.51 -13.72
N VAL A 47 5.86 -8.34 -12.88
CA VAL A 47 5.24 -9.57 -12.35
C VAL A 47 4.07 -9.23 -11.43
N LEU A 48 4.24 -8.27 -10.51
CA LEU A 48 3.20 -7.89 -9.55
C LEU A 48 2.00 -7.20 -10.20
N LYS A 49 2.20 -6.42 -11.27
CA LYS A 49 1.09 -5.84 -12.05
C LYS A 49 0.15 -6.89 -12.65
N LYS A 50 0.61 -8.13 -12.84
CA LYS A 50 -0.25 -9.25 -13.26
C LYS A 50 -1.14 -9.76 -12.12
N ARG A 51 -0.79 -9.47 -10.87
CA ARG A 51 -1.52 -9.89 -9.66
C ARG A 51 -2.47 -8.80 -9.16
N GLY A 52 -2.22 -7.53 -9.46
CA GLY A 52 -3.08 -6.42 -9.05
C GLY A 52 -2.43 -5.06 -9.17
N MET A 53 -2.90 -4.11 -8.37
CA MET A 53 -2.34 -2.77 -8.29
C MET A 53 -1.00 -2.79 -7.54
N VAL A 54 -0.04 -2.02 -8.05
CA VAL A 54 1.29 -1.89 -7.46
C VAL A 54 1.59 -0.42 -7.30
N ALA A 55 2.02 -0.02 -6.11
CA ALA A 55 2.56 1.30 -5.83
C ALA A 55 4.05 1.20 -5.51
N HIS A 56 4.75 2.31 -5.72
CA HIS A 56 6.17 2.42 -5.40
C HIS A 56 6.52 3.89 -5.19
N HIS A 57 7.63 4.13 -4.50
CA HIS A 57 8.16 5.49 -4.37
C HIS A 57 8.62 6.02 -5.74
N ASP A 58 8.65 7.35 -5.90
CA ASP A 58 9.04 7.97 -7.16
C ASP A 58 10.53 7.67 -7.48
N THR A 59 11.38 7.66 -6.46
CA THR A 59 12.84 7.50 -6.59
C THR A 59 13.41 6.24 -5.95
N ASP A 60 12.76 5.68 -4.92
CA ASP A 60 13.30 4.51 -4.22
C ASP A 60 12.89 3.24 -4.98
N ARG A 61 13.89 2.40 -5.27
CA ARG A 61 13.76 1.16 -6.03
C ARG A 61 14.08 -0.07 -5.19
N THR A 62 14.08 0.06 -3.86
CA THR A 62 14.36 -1.02 -2.91
C THR A 62 13.12 -1.72 -2.38
N PHE A 63 11.92 -1.20 -2.69
CA PHE A 63 10.66 -1.84 -2.35
C PHE A 63 9.55 -1.44 -3.33
N CYS A 64 8.50 -2.24 -3.38
CA CYS A 64 7.20 -1.86 -3.94
C CYS A 64 6.09 -2.35 -3.02
N ILE A 65 4.87 -1.87 -3.23
CA ILE A 65 3.71 -2.18 -2.41
C ILE A 65 2.63 -2.78 -3.29
N ILE A 66 2.05 -3.89 -2.85
CA ILE A 66 0.88 -4.50 -3.50
C ILE A 66 -0.32 -4.43 -2.57
N HIS A 67 -1.49 -4.13 -3.14
CA HIS A 67 -2.75 -4.21 -2.39
C HIS A 67 -3.17 -5.67 -2.24
N LEU A 68 -3.35 -6.13 -1.00
CA LEU A 68 -3.85 -7.48 -0.73
C LEU A 68 -5.37 -7.50 -0.69
N THR A 69 -5.94 -6.70 0.21
CA THR A 69 -7.38 -6.65 0.44
C THR A 69 -7.75 -5.31 1.07
N SER A 70 -9.03 -4.96 0.98
CA SER A 70 -9.64 -3.87 1.73
C SER A 70 -10.57 -4.48 2.79
N GLY A 71 -10.47 -4.02 4.04
CA GLY A 71 -11.23 -4.57 5.15
C GLY A 71 -10.34 -5.32 6.15
N ASP A 72 -11.00 -5.93 7.14
CA ASP A 72 -10.38 -6.40 8.38
C ASP A 72 -9.29 -7.47 8.19
N GLN A 73 -8.08 -7.17 8.67
CA GLN A 73 -7.18 -8.15 9.27
C GLN A 73 -7.23 -7.92 10.78
N ASP A 74 -7.50 -8.98 11.55
CA ASP A 74 -7.54 -9.02 13.03
C ASP A 74 -8.85 -8.60 13.75
N GLY A 75 -9.98 -8.51 13.05
CA GLY A 75 -11.30 -8.35 13.69
C GLY A 75 -11.62 -6.93 14.21
N GLN A 76 -10.79 -5.93 13.88
CA GLN A 76 -10.90 -4.55 14.39
C GLN A 76 -11.77 -3.64 13.51
N HIS A 77 -12.08 -4.05 12.27
CA HIS A 77 -12.79 -3.26 11.28
C HIS A 77 -13.90 -4.11 10.65
N PRO A 78 -15.03 -4.33 11.37
CA PRO A 78 -16.03 -5.33 11.03
C PRO A 78 -16.40 -5.21 9.56
N GLU A 79 -16.12 -6.29 8.82
CA GLU A 79 -16.32 -6.48 7.37
C GLU A 79 -16.97 -5.27 6.70
N ARG A 80 -16.18 -4.22 6.45
CA ARG A 80 -16.64 -3.10 5.62
C ARG A 80 -16.55 -3.57 4.18
N HIS A 81 -17.38 -4.55 3.85
CA HIS A 81 -17.63 -4.97 2.48
C HIS A 81 -18.16 -3.76 1.73
N PHE A 82 -17.28 -3.14 0.95
CA PHE A 82 -17.69 -2.09 0.05
C PHE A 82 -18.46 -2.73 -1.09
N THR A 83 -19.76 -2.47 -1.16
CA THR A 83 -20.53 -2.79 -2.36
C THR A 83 -20.02 -1.91 -3.49
N ILE A 84 -19.20 -2.50 -4.36
CA ILE A 84 -18.78 -1.87 -5.60
C ILE A 84 -19.97 -1.94 -6.56
N THR A 85 -20.44 -0.76 -6.96
CA THR A 85 -21.52 -0.55 -7.91
C THR A 85 -21.00 0.24 -9.10
N GLN A 86 -21.78 0.28 -10.18
CA GLN A 86 -21.48 1.16 -11.32
C GLN A 86 -21.34 2.63 -10.91
N ASN A 87 -22.02 3.07 -9.84
CA ASN A 87 -22.02 4.48 -9.44
C ASN A 87 -20.77 4.87 -8.63
N ASN A 88 -20.09 3.94 -7.94
CA ASN A 88 -19.01 4.26 -7.01
C ASN A 88 -17.66 3.60 -7.35
N HIS A 89 -17.60 2.68 -8.32
CA HIS A 89 -16.38 1.93 -8.63
C HIS A 89 -15.17 2.81 -8.97
N MET A 90 -15.36 3.89 -9.74
CA MET A 90 -14.27 4.80 -10.10
C MET A 90 -13.73 5.55 -8.89
N GLN A 91 -14.61 6.00 -7.99
CA GLN A 91 -14.20 6.67 -6.76
C GLN A 91 -13.40 5.71 -5.88
N ILE A 92 -13.88 4.47 -5.69
CA ILE A 92 -13.17 3.45 -4.90
C ILE A 92 -11.77 3.18 -5.49
N ILE A 93 -11.66 3.05 -6.81
CA ILE A 93 -10.36 2.86 -7.48
C ILE A 93 -9.42 4.06 -7.25
N GLU A 94 -9.93 5.29 -7.27
CA GLU A 94 -9.11 6.48 -6.99
C GLU A 94 -8.63 6.51 -5.54
N GLU A 95 -9.50 6.18 -4.59
CA GLU A 95 -9.16 6.17 -3.16
C GLU A 95 -8.15 5.07 -2.82
N LEU A 96 -8.29 3.89 -3.44
CA LEU A 96 -7.28 2.83 -3.37
C LEU A 96 -5.92 3.30 -3.91
N LYS A 97 -5.90 3.98 -5.07
CA LYS A 97 -4.65 4.53 -5.63
C LYS A 97 -4.02 5.56 -4.68
N ASN A 98 -4.83 6.42 -4.07
CA ASN A 98 -4.36 7.46 -3.16
C ASN A 98 -3.75 6.87 -1.89
N VAL A 99 -4.41 5.90 -1.25
CA VAL A 99 -3.85 5.19 -0.08
C VAL A 99 -2.55 4.49 -0.43
N MET A 100 -2.50 3.76 -1.54
CA MET A 100 -1.30 3.02 -1.93
C MET A 100 -0.11 3.95 -2.23
N ALA A 101 -0.35 5.09 -2.88
CA ALA A 101 0.69 6.07 -3.14
C ALA A 101 1.26 6.66 -1.84
N GLN A 102 0.39 6.97 -0.87
CA GLN A 102 0.81 7.46 0.44
C GLN A 102 1.54 6.40 1.26
N ALA A 103 1.13 5.13 1.18
CA ALA A 103 1.83 4.05 1.87
C ALA A 103 3.29 3.93 1.42
N ALA A 104 3.56 4.12 0.11
CA ALA A 104 4.91 4.06 -0.41
C ALA A 104 5.79 5.19 0.17
N VAL A 105 5.27 6.41 0.20
CA VAL A 105 5.97 7.56 0.82
C VAL A 105 6.13 7.34 2.33
N TRP A 106 5.08 6.88 3.01
CA TRP A 106 5.10 6.66 4.45
C TRP A 106 6.16 5.63 4.85
N TYR A 107 6.23 4.50 4.13
CA TYR A 107 7.19 3.43 4.43
C TYR A 107 8.63 3.88 4.20
N GLU A 108 8.89 4.58 3.10
CA GLU A 108 10.20 5.16 2.82
C GLU A 108 10.64 6.07 3.97
N SER A 109 9.78 7.00 4.38
CA SER A 109 10.16 8.05 5.33
C SER A 109 10.20 7.58 6.78
N ASN A 110 9.33 6.64 7.17
CA ASN A 110 9.21 6.20 8.56
C ASN A 110 9.99 4.92 8.87
N VAL A 111 10.29 4.08 7.87
CA VAL A 111 11.00 2.82 8.07
C VAL A 111 12.37 2.91 7.41
N ILE A 112 12.44 2.99 6.08
CA ILE A 112 13.71 2.89 5.34
C ILE A 112 14.69 4.01 5.72
N GLN A 113 14.25 5.26 5.70
CA GLN A 113 15.14 6.38 6.03
C GLN A 113 15.60 6.32 7.48
N ARG A 114 14.74 5.94 8.43
CA ARG A 114 15.14 5.80 9.83
C ARG A 114 16.20 4.71 10.01
N LEU A 115 16.10 3.60 9.29
CA LEU A 115 17.11 2.52 9.33
C LEU A 115 18.46 2.94 8.74
N LYS A 116 18.51 3.94 7.86
CA LYS A 116 19.77 4.48 7.30
C LYS A 116 20.49 5.45 8.24
N THR A 117 19.77 6.00 9.23
CA THR A 117 20.31 6.99 10.18
C THR A 117 20.89 6.36 11.44
N TYR A 118 20.76 5.04 11.60
CA TYR A 118 21.41 4.24 12.66
C TYR A 118 22.55 3.41 12.06
#